data_AF-A0A067GV38-F1
#
_entry.id   AF-A0A067GV38-F1
#
_cell.length_a   1.000
_cell.length_b   1.000
_cell.length_c   1.000
_cell.angle_alpha   90.00
_cell.angle_beta   90.00
_cell.angle_gamma   90.00
#
_symmetry.space_group_name_H-M   'P 1'
#
loop_
_entity.id
_entity.type
_entity.pdbx_description
1 polymer ?
#
loop_
_entity_poly.entity_id
_entity_poly.type
_entity_poly.pdbx_seq_one_letter_code
_entity_poly.pdbx_strand_id
1 'polypeptide(L)'
;MKIGGGVVYECSRATALRTLFLFRRSTASSSRSVRSSSSSFPDHISFIKDVAAAQPPQHLSHLLKLLKARGESIISPGAKQGLIPLAIPLAKSSSDALTALLRWPTAPPRMEMPVVEVWKHGVRLLAKNVDQFIHRILVEEDAKNLLESSGMLFHAAAEAGEKLYKKGNFAKSQISDIDVYLLRKVGLFPDVLERKVMQHFAKGDHVRFC
;
A
#
# COMPACT_ATOMS: atom_id res chain seq x y z
N MET A 1 -37.00 60.42 1.99
CA MET A 1 -37.68 61.36 2.92
C MET A 1 -37.77 60.70 4.29
N LYS A 2 -37.39 61.46 5.34
CA LYS A 2 -37.61 61.25 6.79
C LYS A 2 -36.91 60.04 7.45
N ILE A 3 -35.86 60.25 8.26
CA ILE A 3 -35.84 60.75 9.67
C ILE A 3 -36.29 59.62 10.60
N GLY A 4 -35.63 59.27 11.71
CA GLY A 4 -34.54 59.86 12.48
C GLY A 4 -34.15 58.84 13.58
N GLY A 5 -32.94 58.90 14.12
CA GLY A 5 -32.66 59.53 15.43
C GLY A 5 -32.68 58.46 16.52
N GLY A 6 -31.68 58.26 17.38
CA GLY A 6 -30.61 59.11 17.89
C GLY A 6 -30.63 59.04 19.42
N VAL A 7 -29.46 59.22 20.06
CA VAL A 7 -29.22 59.47 21.51
C VAL A 7 -29.17 58.19 22.38
N VAL A 8 -28.04 57.66 22.86
CA VAL A 8 -26.85 58.15 23.62
C VAL A 8 -27.10 58.32 25.14
N TYR A 9 -26.04 57.99 25.92
CA TYR A 9 -25.73 58.31 27.32
C TYR A 9 -26.14 57.22 28.34
N GLU A 10 -25.35 56.85 29.35
CA GLU A 10 -24.20 57.53 29.97
C GLU A 10 -23.35 56.56 30.82
N CYS A 11 -22.12 56.98 31.10
CA CYS A 11 -21.10 56.39 31.96
C CYS A 11 -21.48 56.26 33.45
N SER A 12 -20.75 55.40 34.18
CA SER A 12 -19.86 55.78 35.32
C SER A 12 -19.33 54.52 36.06
N ARG A 13 -18.01 54.27 36.00
CA ARG A 13 -16.96 54.56 37.04
C ARG A 13 -17.06 53.73 38.33
N ALA A 14 -16.07 52.85 38.58
CA ALA A 14 -15.05 53.01 39.64
C ALA A 14 -14.30 51.69 39.97
N THR A 15 -12.99 51.70 39.73
CA THR A 15 -11.84 51.34 40.59
C THR A 15 -11.95 50.24 41.67
N ALA A 16 -11.10 49.20 41.61
CA ALA A 16 -9.96 48.97 42.53
C ALA A 16 -9.34 47.53 42.49
N LEU A 17 -8.05 47.51 42.13
CA LEU A 17 -6.89 46.76 42.68
C LEU A 17 -6.90 45.26 43.05
N ARG A 18 -5.94 44.58 42.38
CA ARG A 18 -4.91 43.62 42.84
C ARG A 18 -5.33 42.32 43.55
N THR A 19 -5.00 41.19 42.93
CA THR A 19 -4.21 40.15 43.61
C THR A 19 -3.37 39.35 42.61
N LEU A 20 -2.08 39.20 42.94
CA LEU A 20 -1.10 38.37 42.27
C LEU A 20 -1.43 36.89 42.49
N PHE A 21 -1.48 36.10 41.41
CA PHE A 21 -1.18 34.67 41.52
C PHE A 21 -0.20 34.24 40.43
N LEU A 22 0.92 33.76 40.96
CA LEU A 22 2.07 33.13 40.37
C LEU A 22 1.70 31.75 39.79
N PHE A 23 2.32 31.41 38.65
CA PHE A 23 2.71 30.07 38.20
C PHE A 23 1.65 28.95 38.16
N ARG A 24 1.30 28.51 36.93
CA ARG A 24 1.74 27.18 36.41
C ARG A 24 1.41 27.02 34.93
N ARG A 25 2.45 27.01 34.10
CA ARG A 25 2.39 26.62 32.69
C ARG A 25 2.36 25.09 32.64
N SER A 26 1.16 24.51 32.66
CA SER A 26 0.98 23.08 32.45
C SER A 26 0.79 22.82 30.96
N THR A 27 1.89 22.58 30.24
CA THR A 27 1.85 21.97 28.91
C THR A 27 1.33 20.55 29.07
N ALA A 28 0.02 20.36 28.91
CA ALA A 28 -0.56 19.05 28.72
C ALA A 28 -0.16 18.56 27.32
N SER A 29 0.94 17.82 27.25
CA SER A 29 1.30 16.98 26.13
C SER A 29 0.20 15.93 25.96
N SER A 30 -0.80 16.29 25.15
CA SER A 30 -1.80 15.35 24.63
C SER A 30 -1.04 14.29 23.84
N SER A 31 -0.74 13.17 24.49
CA SER A 31 -0.37 11.93 23.82
C SER A 31 -1.59 11.49 23.01
N ARG A 32 -1.70 12.01 21.79
CA ARG A 32 -2.58 11.47 20.77
C ARG A 32 -2.06 10.08 20.48
N SER A 33 -2.59 9.10 21.21
CA SER A 33 -2.60 7.72 20.78
C SER A 33 -3.19 7.72 19.38
N VAL A 34 -2.32 7.60 18.38
CA VAL A 34 -2.72 7.35 17.00
C VAL A 34 -3.34 5.97 17.07
N ARG A 35 -4.67 5.92 17.26
CA ARG A 35 -5.43 4.70 17.02
C ARG A 35 -5.12 4.34 15.58
N SER A 36 -4.35 3.28 15.39
CA SER A 36 -4.20 2.61 14.12
C SER A 36 -5.61 2.19 13.70
N SER A 37 -6.28 3.06 12.95
CA SER A 37 -7.53 2.75 12.29
C SER A 37 -7.23 1.55 11.42
N SER A 38 -7.62 0.37 11.89
CA SER A 38 -7.76 -0.81 11.06
C SER A 38 -8.78 -0.44 10.00
N SER A 39 -8.31 0.16 8.90
CA SER A 39 -9.08 0.26 7.68
C SER A 39 -9.18 -1.15 7.14
N SER A 40 -10.07 -1.94 7.72
CA SER A 40 -10.51 -3.18 7.13
C SER A 40 -11.13 -2.79 5.79
N PHE A 41 -10.80 -3.55 4.75
CA PHE A 41 -11.47 -3.47 3.46
C PHE A 41 -12.43 -4.66 3.39
N PRO A 42 -13.53 -4.65 4.16
CA PRO A 42 -14.45 -5.79 4.23
C PRO A 42 -15.07 -6.07 2.86
N ASP A 43 -15.29 -5.03 2.06
CA ASP A 43 -15.91 -5.11 0.74
C ASP A 43 -15.13 -6.01 -0.23
N HIS A 44 -13.79 -5.93 -0.24
CA HIS A 44 -12.97 -6.79 -1.10
C HIS A 44 -13.02 -8.25 -0.64
N ILE A 45 -13.05 -8.49 0.68
CA ILE A 45 -13.07 -9.84 1.24
C ILE A 45 -14.43 -10.50 1.02
N SER A 46 -15.52 -9.79 1.29
CA SER A 46 -16.89 -10.27 1.05
C SER A 46 -17.12 -10.51 -0.44
N PHE A 47 -16.66 -9.61 -1.32
CA PHE A 47 -16.79 -9.81 -2.76
C PHE A 47 -16.08 -11.09 -3.24
N ILE A 48 -14.88 -11.37 -2.74
CA ILE A 48 -14.14 -12.59 -3.13
C ILE A 48 -14.87 -13.85 -2.64
N LYS A 49 -15.41 -13.81 -1.43
CA LYS A 49 -16.13 -14.94 -0.85
C LYS A 49 -17.48 -15.18 -1.54
N ASP A 50 -18.27 -14.12 -1.71
CA ASP A 50 -19.69 -14.21 -2.06
C ASP A 50 -19.91 -14.15 -3.58
N VAL A 51 -19.16 -13.31 -4.30
CA VAL A 51 -19.28 -13.14 -5.77
C VAL A 51 -18.23 -13.98 -6.49
N ALA A 52 -17.00 -13.96 -6.00
CA ALA A 52 -15.93 -14.72 -6.62
C ALA A 52 -15.90 -16.20 -6.18
N ALA A 53 -16.78 -16.62 -5.25
CA ALA A 53 -16.89 -17.99 -4.75
C ALA A 53 -15.52 -18.65 -4.51
N ALA A 54 -14.57 -17.88 -3.99
CA ALA A 54 -13.18 -18.26 -3.82
C ALA A 54 -12.72 -17.97 -2.39
N GLN A 55 -11.65 -18.62 -1.96
CA GLN A 55 -11.05 -18.35 -0.65
C GLN A 55 -10.27 -17.03 -0.70
N PRO A 56 -10.60 -16.04 0.16
CA PRO A 56 -9.88 -14.78 0.18
C PRO A 56 -8.43 -14.98 0.67
N PRO A 57 -7.44 -14.31 0.03
CA PRO A 57 -6.05 -14.38 0.49
C PRO A 57 -5.89 -13.80 1.91
N GLN A 58 -5.06 -14.44 2.74
CA GLN A 58 -4.90 -14.10 4.17
C GLN A 58 -4.44 -12.64 4.39
N HIS A 59 -3.46 -12.17 3.60
CA HIS A 59 -2.87 -10.84 3.79
C HIS A 59 -3.43 -9.76 2.85
N LEU A 60 -4.64 -9.96 2.29
CA LEU A 60 -5.25 -9.02 1.35
C LEU A 60 -5.42 -7.61 1.93
N SER A 61 -5.86 -7.51 3.18
CA SER A 61 -6.06 -6.22 3.86
C SER A 61 -4.73 -5.45 4.03
N HIS A 62 -3.64 -6.16 4.27
CA HIS A 62 -2.29 -5.59 4.36
C HIS A 62 -1.81 -5.12 2.98
N LEU A 63 -2.06 -5.91 1.93
CA LEU A 63 -1.75 -5.50 0.57
C LEU A 63 -2.47 -4.19 0.21
N LEU A 64 -3.76 -4.07 0.47
CA LEU A 64 -4.52 -2.86 0.15
C LEU A 64 -4.00 -1.61 0.90
N LYS A 65 -3.60 -1.76 2.17
CA LYS A 65 -2.94 -0.67 2.92
C LYS A 65 -1.61 -0.29 2.28
N LEU A 66 -0.84 -1.28 1.83
CA LEU A 66 0.46 -1.09 1.21
C LEU A 66 0.32 -0.38 -0.15
N LEU A 67 -0.64 -0.79 -0.99
CA LEU A 67 -0.94 -0.12 -2.26
C LEU A 67 -1.38 1.33 -2.04
N LYS A 68 -2.22 1.58 -1.02
CA LYS A 68 -2.61 2.94 -0.63
C LYS A 68 -1.41 3.78 -0.17
N ALA A 69 -0.51 3.20 0.63
CA ALA A 69 0.70 3.87 1.09
C ALA A 69 1.71 4.14 -0.04
N ARG A 70 1.69 3.32 -1.10
CA ARG A 70 2.45 3.54 -2.34
C ARG A 70 1.87 4.67 -3.22
N GLY A 71 0.69 5.19 -2.87
CA GLY A 71 -0.01 6.23 -3.62
C GLY A 71 -0.96 5.70 -4.69
N GLU A 72 -1.25 4.39 -4.70
CA GLU A 72 -2.27 3.82 -5.59
C GLU A 72 -3.67 4.09 -5.04
N SER A 73 -4.62 4.34 -5.94
CA SER A 73 -6.02 4.60 -5.58
C SER A 73 -6.81 3.30 -5.49
N ILE A 74 -7.40 3.00 -4.33
CA ILE A 74 -8.19 1.79 -4.12
C ILE A 74 -9.49 1.86 -4.91
N ILE A 75 -9.81 0.79 -5.64
CA ILE A 75 -11.03 0.67 -6.45
C ILE A 75 -11.95 -0.37 -5.82
N SER A 76 -13.27 -0.15 -5.93
CA SER A 76 -14.28 -1.12 -5.55
C SER A 76 -14.19 -2.41 -6.39
N PRO A 77 -14.27 -3.60 -5.78
CA PRO A 77 -14.12 -4.87 -6.49
C PRO A 77 -15.22 -5.12 -7.56
N GLY A 78 -16.36 -4.44 -7.44
CA GLY A 78 -17.46 -4.46 -8.41
C GLY A 78 -17.26 -3.55 -9.63
N ALA A 79 -16.26 -2.67 -9.65
CA ALA A 79 -15.98 -1.77 -10.76
C ALA A 79 -15.24 -2.51 -11.89
N LYS A 80 -15.94 -3.39 -12.61
CA LYS A 80 -15.39 -4.25 -13.67
C LYS A 80 -15.45 -3.65 -15.08
N GLN A 81 -15.71 -2.35 -15.20
CA GLN A 81 -15.95 -1.75 -16.51
C GLN A 81 -14.69 -1.80 -17.39
N GLY A 82 -14.78 -2.50 -18.52
CA GLY A 82 -13.66 -2.68 -19.44
C GLY A 82 -12.58 -3.66 -18.95
N LEU A 83 -12.85 -4.46 -17.92
CA LEU A 83 -11.90 -5.44 -17.38
C LEU A 83 -12.26 -6.87 -17.76
N ILE A 84 -11.24 -7.73 -17.73
CA ILE A 84 -11.42 -9.17 -17.93
C ILE A 84 -12.32 -9.71 -16.81
N PRO A 85 -13.36 -10.51 -17.12
CA PRO A 85 -14.38 -10.91 -16.13
C PRO A 85 -13.83 -11.58 -14.86
N LEU A 86 -12.70 -12.27 -15.00
CA LEU A 86 -11.99 -13.00 -13.95
C LEU A 86 -11.08 -12.13 -13.09
N ALA A 87 -10.78 -10.91 -13.53
CA ALA A 87 -9.99 -9.96 -12.75
C ALA A 87 -10.87 -9.26 -11.72
N ILE A 88 -10.41 -9.22 -10.47
CA ILE A 88 -11.02 -8.51 -9.35
C ILE A 88 -10.12 -7.30 -9.06
N PRO A 89 -10.54 -6.07 -9.38
CA PRO A 89 -9.71 -4.89 -9.20
C PRO A 89 -9.44 -4.62 -7.72
N LEU A 90 -8.19 -4.21 -7.43
CA LEU A 90 -7.76 -3.79 -6.09
C LEU A 90 -7.46 -2.29 -6.07
N ALA A 91 -6.56 -1.84 -6.95
CA ALA A 91 -6.07 -0.48 -6.96
C ALA A 91 -5.66 -0.04 -8.37
N LYS A 92 -5.59 1.27 -8.58
CA LYS A 92 -5.14 1.90 -9.82
C LYS A 92 -3.89 2.72 -9.58
N SER A 93 -2.90 2.45 -10.43
CA SER A 93 -1.67 3.22 -10.53
C SER A 93 -1.89 4.54 -11.27
N SER A 94 -0.96 5.48 -11.11
CA SER A 94 -0.93 6.75 -11.86
C SER A 94 -0.79 6.55 -13.37
N SER A 95 -0.22 5.42 -13.80
CA SER A 95 -0.03 5.03 -15.21
C SER A 95 -1.28 4.43 -15.87
N ASP A 96 -2.47 4.56 -15.25
CA ASP A 96 -3.73 3.91 -15.67
C ASP A 96 -3.70 2.37 -15.60
N ALA A 97 -2.62 1.79 -15.07
CA ALA A 97 -2.51 0.36 -14.82
C ALA A 97 -3.33 -0.06 -13.60
N LEU A 98 -4.01 -1.21 -13.70
CA LEU A 98 -4.88 -1.72 -12.66
C LEU A 98 -4.27 -2.95 -12.00
N THR A 99 -3.97 -2.85 -10.71
CA THR A 99 -3.59 -3.99 -9.89
C THR A 99 -4.86 -4.76 -9.52
N ALA A 100 -4.91 -6.04 -9.89
CA ALA A 100 -6.07 -6.90 -9.70
C ALA A 100 -5.67 -8.30 -9.22
N LEU A 101 -6.62 -9.02 -8.63
CA LEU A 101 -6.51 -10.45 -8.36
C LEU A 101 -7.15 -11.23 -9.49
N LEU A 102 -6.48 -12.27 -9.97
CA LEU A 102 -7.01 -13.10 -11.05
C LEU A 102 -7.66 -14.37 -10.49
N ARG A 103 -8.99 -14.43 -10.57
CA ARG A 103 -9.76 -15.61 -10.18
C ARG A 103 -9.60 -16.72 -11.23
N TRP A 104 -9.28 -17.93 -10.79
CA TRP A 104 -9.34 -19.14 -11.63
C TRP A 104 -10.75 -19.77 -11.56
N PRO A 105 -11.42 -20.03 -12.71
CA PRO A 105 -12.77 -20.62 -12.72
C PRO A 105 -12.83 -22.02 -12.11
N THR A 106 -11.83 -22.85 -12.40
CA THR A 106 -11.69 -24.24 -11.97
C THR A 106 -10.40 -24.41 -11.16
N ALA A 107 -10.20 -23.54 -10.16
CA ALA A 107 -9.03 -23.59 -9.29
C ALA A 107 -8.96 -24.93 -8.55
N PRO A 108 -7.86 -25.71 -8.69
CA PRO A 108 -7.63 -26.86 -7.82
C PRO A 108 -7.59 -26.42 -6.36
N PRO A 109 -7.99 -27.28 -5.41
CA PRO A 109 -7.75 -27.03 -4.00
C PRO A 109 -6.25 -26.82 -3.79
N ARG A 110 -5.86 -25.73 -3.12
CA ARG A 110 -4.48 -25.23 -2.90
C ARG A 110 -3.91 -24.31 -3.99
N MET A 111 -4.60 -24.06 -5.10
CA MET A 111 -4.14 -23.05 -6.05
C MET A 111 -4.45 -21.65 -5.51
N GLU A 112 -3.40 -20.89 -5.24
CA GLU A 112 -3.51 -19.51 -4.75
C GLU A 112 -3.92 -18.56 -5.89
N MET A 113 -4.50 -17.43 -5.49
CA MET A 113 -5.01 -16.41 -6.40
C MET A 113 -3.91 -15.40 -6.75
N PRO A 114 -3.43 -15.35 -8.01
CA PRO A 114 -2.31 -14.51 -8.38
C PRO A 114 -2.67 -13.03 -8.46
N VAL A 115 -1.66 -12.21 -8.20
CA VAL A 115 -1.72 -10.75 -8.35
C VAL A 115 -1.24 -10.42 -9.76
N VAL A 116 -2.07 -9.68 -10.48
CA VAL A 116 -1.84 -9.31 -11.87
C VAL A 116 -1.99 -7.81 -12.06
N GLU A 117 -1.30 -7.30 -13.06
CA GLU A 117 -1.50 -5.96 -13.60
C GLU A 117 -2.35 -6.08 -14.86
N VAL A 118 -3.42 -5.30 -14.96
CA VAL A 118 -4.35 -5.29 -16.08
C VAL A 118 -4.24 -3.94 -16.79
N TRP A 119 -4.08 -4.00 -18.11
CA TRP A 119 -4.12 -2.85 -19.01
C TRP A 119 -5.27 -2.99 -20.02
N LYS A 120 -5.45 -1.99 -20.88
CA LYS A 120 -6.49 -2.00 -21.94
C LYS A 120 -6.45 -3.25 -22.82
N HIS A 121 -5.25 -3.79 -23.10
CA HIS A 121 -5.05 -4.88 -24.05
C HIS A 121 -4.19 -6.02 -23.51
N GLY A 122 -4.14 -6.23 -22.19
CA GLY A 122 -3.33 -7.32 -21.66
C GLY A 122 -3.37 -7.48 -20.15
N VAL A 123 -2.80 -8.60 -19.72
CA VAL A 123 -2.58 -8.93 -18.31
C VAL A 123 -1.13 -9.33 -18.14
N ARG A 124 -0.49 -8.77 -17.12
CA ARG A 124 0.86 -9.17 -16.71
C ARG A 124 0.80 -9.79 -15.32
N LEU A 125 1.47 -10.92 -15.16
CA LEU A 125 1.60 -11.56 -13.85
C LEU A 125 2.62 -10.80 -13.01
N LEU A 126 2.20 -10.27 -11.86
CA LEU A 126 3.08 -9.57 -10.91
C LEU A 126 3.63 -10.53 -9.85
N ALA A 127 2.78 -11.41 -9.33
CA ALA A 127 3.16 -12.41 -8.34
C ALA A 127 2.20 -13.59 -8.35
N LYS A 128 2.69 -14.77 -7.98
CA LYS A 128 1.85 -15.95 -7.81
C LYS A 128 0.87 -15.81 -6.65
N ASN A 129 1.30 -15.13 -5.58
CA ASN A 129 0.59 -15.01 -4.31
C ASN A 129 0.67 -13.55 -3.81
N VAL A 130 -0.31 -13.15 -2.99
CA VAL A 130 -0.30 -11.84 -2.30
C VAL A 130 0.95 -11.69 -1.42
N ASP A 131 1.35 -12.74 -0.73
CA ASP A 131 2.50 -12.74 0.18
C ASP A 131 3.82 -12.49 -0.54
N GLN A 132 3.98 -13.13 -1.71
CA GLN A 132 5.15 -12.92 -2.57
C GLN A 132 5.19 -11.48 -3.09
N PHE A 133 4.03 -10.90 -3.40
CA PHE A 133 3.94 -9.53 -3.86
C PHE A 133 4.30 -8.53 -2.76
N ILE A 134 3.78 -8.72 -1.54
CA ILE A 134 4.13 -7.89 -0.38
C ILE A 134 5.64 -7.98 -0.12
N HIS A 135 6.20 -9.19 -0.07
CA HIS A 135 7.63 -9.39 0.16
C HIS A 135 8.48 -8.70 -0.91
N ARG A 136 8.09 -8.81 -2.19
CA ARG A 136 8.76 -8.11 -3.29
C ARG A 136 8.77 -6.59 -3.08
N ILE A 137 7.63 -5.98 -2.75
CA ILE A 137 7.57 -4.52 -2.56
C ILE A 137 8.44 -4.09 -1.39
N LEU A 138 8.44 -4.84 -0.28
CA LEU A 138 9.27 -4.54 0.88
C LEU A 138 10.78 -4.63 0.58
N VAL A 139 11.20 -5.61 -0.22
CA VAL A 139 12.60 -5.74 -0.67
C VAL A 139 13.00 -4.61 -1.59
N GLU A 140 12.15 -4.26 -2.56
CA GLU A 140 12.41 -3.14 -3.47
C GLU A 140 12.51 -1.81 -2.71
N GLU A 141 11.70 -1.60 -1.67
CA GLU A 141 11.79 -0.40 -0.82
C GLU A 141 13.06 -0.39 0.04
N ASP A 142 13.43 -1.53 0.62
CA ASP A 142 14.66 -1.68 1.41
C ASP A 142 15.91 -1.46 0.56
N ALA A 143 15.89 -1.85 -0.72
CA ALA A 143 17.00 -1.61 -1.63
C ALA A 143 17.09 -0.15 -2.08
N LYS A 144 15.95 0.57 -2.18
CA LYS A 144 15.92 1.97 -2.60
C LYS A 144 16.40 2.92 -1.51
N ASN A 145 16.19 2.59 -0.22
CA ASN A 145 16.68 3.34 0.97
C ASN A 145 16.68 4.88 0.82
N LEU A 146 15.65 5.44 0.19
CA LEU A 146 15.47 6.90 0.13
C LEU A 146 14.88 7.36 1.47
N LEU A 147 15.64 8.24 2.12
CA LEU A 147 15.68 8.64 3.53
C LEU A 147 14.35 8.90 4.28
N GLU A 148 13.19 9.00 3.61
CA GLU A 148 11.91 9.40 4.27
C GLU A 148 10.68 8.53 3.91
N SER A 149 10.70 7.79 2.79
CA SER A 149 9.56 6.97 2.32
C SER A 149 9.47 5.60 3.00
N SER A 150 10.62 5.01 3.33
CA SER A 150 10.70 3.58 3.68
C SER A 150 9.82 3.21 4.87
N GLY A 151 9.75 4.06 5.90
CA GLY A 151 9.00 3.78 7.12
C GLY A 151 7.50 3.58 6.91
N MET A 152 6.90 4.28 5.93
CA MET A 152 5.45 4.22 5.70
C MET A 152 5.01 2.87 5.13
N LEU A 153 5.78 2.28 4.21
CA LEU A 153 5.46 0.99 3.62
C LEU A 153 5.63 -0.16 4.62
N PHE A 154 6.71 -0.13 5.42
CA PHE A 154 6.88 -1.12 6.50
C PHE A 154 5.76 -1.03 7.54
N HIS A 155 5.37 0.19 7.94
CA HIS A 155 4.24 0.38 8.86
C HIS A 155 2.90 -0.07 8.24
N ALA A 156 2.68 0.18 6.95
CA ALA A 156 1.46 -0.22 6.25
C ALA A 156 1.34 -1.75 6.11
N ALA A 157 2.46 -2.45 5.95
CA ALA A 157 2.50 -3.92 5.90
C ALA A 157 2.20 -4.57 7.26
N ALA A 158 2.33 -3.81 8.36
CA ALA A 158 2.05 -4.24 9.75
C ALA A 158 2.70 -5.60 10.10
N GLU A 159 2.07 -6.36 11.00
CA GLU A 159 2.57 -7.66 11.48
C GLU A 159 2.81 -8.68 10.36
N ALA A 160 1.95 -8.67 9.32
CA ALA A 160 2.13 -9.54 8.15
C ALA A 160 3.44 -9.24 7.41
N GLY A 161 3.80 -7.96 7.29
CA GLY A 161 5.08 -7.51 6.74
C GLY A 161 6.26 -8.04 7.52
N GLU A 162 6.25 -7.91 8.85
CA GLU A 162 7.35 -8.35 9.72
C GLU A 162 7.60 -9.86 9.68
N LYS A 163 6.53 -10.66 9.52
CA LYS A 163 6.62 -12.11 9.35
C LYS A 163 7.22 -12.49 8.00
N LEU A 164 6.89 -11.75 6.94
CA LEU A 164 7.35 -12.03 5.58
C LEU A 164 8.77 -11.51 5.31
N TYR A 165 9.10 -10.31 5.79
CA TYR A 165 10.37 -9.66 5.55
C TYR A 165 10.76 -8.69 6.67
N LYS A 166 12.01 -8.78 7.15
CA LYS A 166 12.57 -7.83 8.11
C LYS A 166 13.44 -6.80 7.40
N LYS A 167 13.26 -5.53 7.72
CA LYS A 167 14.06 -4.42 7.17
C LYS A 167 15.56 -4.67 7.36
N GLY A 168 16.35 -4.43 6.32
CA GLY A 168 17.79 -4.68 6.29
C GLY A 168 18.19 -6.14 6.00
N ASN A 169 17.25 -7.06 5.77
CA ASN A 169 17.59 -8.43 5.36
C ASN A 169 18.29 -8.48 4.00
N PHE A 170 17.97 -7.58 3.08
CA PHE A 170 18.64 -7.46 1.79
C PHE A 170 20.13 -7.18 1.98
N ALA A 171 20.47 -6.15 2.76
CA ALA A 171 21.87 -5.82 3.07
C ALA A 171 22.60 -6.98 3.81
N LYS A 172 21.93 -7.67 4.73
CA LYS A 172 22.49 -8.84 5.43
C LYS A 172 22.76 -10.03 4.51
N SER A 173 22.04 -10.15 3.41
CA SER A 173 22.16 -11.29 2.49
C SER A 173 23.45 -11.28 1.66
N GLN A 174 24.17 -10.15 1.63
CA GLN A 174 25.38 -9.93 0.80
C GLN A 174 25.16 -10.11 -0.71
N ILE A 175 23.90 -10.18 -1.17
CA ILE A 175 23.57 -10.23 -2.59
C ILE A 175 23.54 -8.79 -3.11
N SER A 176 24.41 -8.47 -4.07
CA SER A 176 24.48 -7.13 -4.68
C SER A 176 23.34 -6.84 -5.65
N ASP A 177 22.79 -7.88 -6.29
CA ASP A 177 21.71 -7.77 -7.28
C ASP A 177 20.34 -8.10 -6.66
N ILE A 178 19.44 -7.11 -6.67
CA ILE A 178 18.06 -7.23 -6.17
C ILE A 178 17.33 -8.35 -6.91
N ASP A 179 17.55 -8.49 -8.22
CA ASP A 179 16.85 -9.47 -9.04
C ASP A 179 17.26 -10.90 -8.65
N VAL A 180 18.54 -11.11 -8.33
CA VAL A 180 19.04 -12.39 -7.81
C VAL A 180 18.47 -12.68 -6.43
N TYR A 181 18.36 -11.66 -5.57
CA TYR A 181 17.74 -11.82 -4.26
C TYR A 181 16.28 -12.25 -4.38
N LEU A 182 15.48 -11.57 -5.22
CA LEU A 182 14.07 -11.87 -5.42
C LEU A 182 13.88 -13.31 -5.91
N LEU A 183 14.64 -13.74 -6.91
CA LEU A 183 14.56 -15.10 -7.45
C LEU A 183 14.99 -16.18 -6.45
N ARG A 184 15.99 -15.89 -5.59
CA ARG A 184 16.48 -16.86 -4.61
C ARG A 184 15.66 -16.94 -3.33
N LYS A 185 15.11 -15.82 -2.85
CA LYS A 185 14.50 -15.71 -1.51
C LYS A 185 13.00 -15.51 -1.52
N VAL A 186 12.42 -14.94 -2.58
CA VAL A 186 11.00 -14.59 -2.61
C VAL A 186 10.22 -15.54 -3.51
N GLY A 187 10.62 -15.65 -4.78
CA GLY A 187 9.91 -16.49 -5.75
C GLY A 187 10.26 -16.18 -7.20
N LEU A 188 9.61 -16.90 -8.11
CA LEU A 188 9.75 -16.71 -9.54
C LEU A 188 8.83 -15.59 -10.03
N PHE A 189 9.44 -14.60 -10.67
CA PHE A 189 8.77 -13.43 -11.22
C PHE A 189 9.12 -13.32 -12.71
N PRO A 190 8.13 -13.39 -13.61
CA PRO A 190 8.38 -13.36 -15.06
C PRO A 190 9.16 -12.11 -15.50
N ASP A 191 8.83 -10.95 -14.92
CA ASP A 191 9.49 -9.69 -15.23
C ASP A 191 10.94 -9.62 -14.73
N VAL A 192 11.24 -10.26 -13.60
CA VAL A 192 12.63 -10.37 -13.09
C VAL A 192 13.44 -11.29 -14.00
N LEU A 193 12.85 -12.40 -14.45
CA LEU A 193 13.50 -13.31 -15.41
C LEU A 193 13.80 -12.62 -16.74
N GLU A 194 12.82 -11.89 -17.30
CA GLU A 194 13.01 -11.06 -18.50
C GLU A 194 14.18 -10.09 -18.34
N ARG A 195 14.24 -9.37 -17.20
CA ARG A 195 15.35 -8.44 -16.91
C ARG A 195 16.70 -9.15 -16.83
N LYS A 196 16.79 -10.32 -16.18
CA LYS A 196 18.03 -11.10 -16.12
C LYS A 196 18.46 -11.58 -17.51
N VAL A 197 17.53 -12.09 -18.30
CA VAL A 197 17.80 -12.54 -19.67
C VAL A 197 18.32 -11.37 -20.52
N MET A 198 17.69 -10.19 -20.43
CA MET A 198 18.16 -8.99 -21.13
C MET A 198 19.55 -8.54 -20.67
N GLN A 199 19.88 -8.65 -19.38
CA GLN A 199 21.23 -8.37 -18.88
C GLN A 199 22.28 -9.33 -19.46
N HIS A 200 21.96 -10.61 -19.64
CA HIS A 200 22.86 -11.57 -20.27
C HIS A 200 23.11 -11.24 -21.74
N PHE A 201 22.05 -10.91 -22.49
CA PHE A 201 22.19 -10.45 -23.88
C PHE A 201 23.04 -9.17 -23.97
N ALA A 202 22.84 -8.21 -23.08
CA ALA A 202 23.61 -6.97 -23.04
C ALA A 202 25.10 -7.19 -22.71
N LYS A 203 25.43 -8.25 -21.96
CA LYS A 203 26.81 -8.65 -21.66
C LYS A 203 27.49 -9.40 -22.80
N GLY A 204 26.72 -9.80 -23.83
CA GLY A 204 27.22 -10.60 -24.94
C GLY A 204 27.33 -12.10 -24.62
N ASP A 205 26.66 -12.57 -23.57
CA ASP A 205 26.66 -13.98 -23.21
C ASP A 205 25.95 -14.80 -24.30
N HIS A 206 26.70 -15.63 -25.01
CA HIS A 206 26.17 -16.43 -26.11
C HIS A 206 25.60 -17.75 -25.58
N VAL A 207 24.28 -17.88 -25.58
CA VAL A 207 23.61 -19.16 -25.27
C VAL A 207 23.67 -20.03 -26.53
N ARG A 208 24.66 -20.92 -26.61
CA ARG A 208 24.70 -21.96 -27.64
C ARG A 208 23.86 -23.13 -27.16
N PHE A 209 22.80 -23.46 -27.91
CA PHE A 209 22.10 -24.73 -27.74
C PHE A 209 22.99 -25.82 -28.35
N CYS A 210 23.49 -26.73 -27.52
CA CYS A 210 24.19 -27.94 -27.96
C CYS A 210 23.20 -29.01 -28.41
#